data_AF-B2KU41-F1
#
_entry.id   AF-B2KU41-F1
#
_cell.length_a   1.000
_cell.length_b   1.000
_cell.length_c   1.000
_cell.angle_alpha   90.00
_cell.angle_beta   90.00
_cell.angle_gamma   90.00
#
_symmetry.space_group_name_H-M   'P 1'
#
loop_
_entity.id
_entity.type
_entity.pdbx_description
1 polymer ?
#
loop_
_entity_poly.entity_id
_entity_poly.type
_entity_poly.pdbx_seq_one_letter_code
_entity_poly.pdbx_strand_id
1 'polypeptide(L)'
;MVRKRWTVIGSLLLMAALMGGDVAAPVVAVTATDTPVVSSTAATVSQKPASASSTAASSSVALSPASSTGTNNSTSASQASANTAKNAFNSTTATASKTTSPTTSTQVPAANPVIKSIIDQHEATLTPGVTEQRLTYISQSGTQNKYYSVALNPKNPNTQLLTGTPGDGATSGVQTVSDQASAAIKNGHQVVAAVNGDLFKIASGVPTGNVIKDGVELHAATSARESFFGIKKDGTPIIGDEQTYQKVKGDLQQALGGRNILVADGKVNETKAIGTDSEPRTAVGIKADGTVFFVVVDGRQAPTSNGLSMVDLANLMIQRGAVTALNLDGGGSSTYVAREPGETQLSLQNQPCDGKERTVANAWLIASKTTSDHQLASAQLTPDDAVYTPNSTVTFKAKGVDASGSSASLPAEGLNWRLTNTKMGTIDAKTGVFHSNGTQGKATIQLTLNGRLLGSATITIAMPDKLTFS
;
A
#
# COMPACT_ATOMS: atom_id res chain seq x y z
N MET A 1 -28.16 14.88 20.68
CA MET A 1 -27.03 14.03 20.22
C MET A 1 -27.42 13.32 18.94
N VAL A 2 -26.88 13.74 17.79
CA VAL A 2 -27.13 13.05 16.51
C VAL A 2 -26.11 11.91 16.36
N ARG A 3 -26.58 10.67 16.26
CA ARG A 3 -25.71 9.48 16.13
C ARG A 3 -25.29 9.31 14.66
N LYS A 4 -24.00 9.49 14.35
CA LYS A 4 -23.44 9.02 13.07
C LYS A 4 -23.32 7.49 13.10
N ARG A 5 -24.10 6.80 12.28
CA ARG A 5 -23.93 5.36 12.00
C ARG A 5 -22.86 5.21 10.91
N TRP A 6 -21.84 4.41 11.20
CA TRP A 6 -20.91 3.92 10.18
C TRP A 6 -21.37 2.52 9.79
N THR A 7 -21.63 2.31 8.50
CA THR A 7 -21.97 1.00 7.94
C THR A 7 -20.87 0.63 6.95
N VAL A 8 -20.12 -0.44 7.25
CA VAL A 8 -19.07 -0.94 6.36
C VAL A 8 -19.74 -1.68 5.21
N ILE A 9 -19.81 -1.04 4.05
CA ILE A 9 -20.29 -1.63 2.78
C ILE A 9 -19.07 -1.83 1.87
N GLY A 10 -18.14 -2.69 2.29
CA GLY A 10 -16.88 -2.95 1.56
C GLY A 10 -17.03 -3.98 0.43
N SER A 11 -17.39 -5.21 0.79
CA SER A 11 -17.14 -6.38 -0.06
C SER A 11 -17.91 -6.43 -1.39
N LEU A 12 -19.12 -5.86 -1.50
CA LEU A 12 -19.91 -5.96 -2.74
C LEU A 12 -19.47 -4.95 -3.82
N LEU A 13 -19.12 -3.71 -3.44
CA LEU A 13 -18.74 -2.69 -4.43
C LEU A 13 -17.39 -3.01 -5.09
N LEU A 14 -16.44 -3.58 -4.33
CA LEU A 14 -15.12 -3.85 -4.88
C LEU A 14 -15.08 -5.09 -5.79
N MET A 15 -15.96 -6.08 -5.57
CA MET A 15 -16.08 -7.21 -6.49
C MET A 15 -16.54 -6.75 -7.88
N ALA A 16 -17.41 -5.74 -7.96
CA ALA A 16 -17.75 -5.08 -9.21
C ALA A 16 -16.52 -4.38 -9.83
N ALA A 17 -15.82 -3.51 -9.10
CA ALA A 17 -14.63 -2.81 -9.61
C ALA A 17 -13.50 -3.76 -10.08
N LEU A 18 -13.27 -4.87 -9.37
CA LEU A 18 -12.28 -5.89 -9.76
C LEU A 18 -12.75 -6.79 -10.91
N MET A 19 -14.05 -6.84 -11.21
CA MET A 19 -14.61 -7.60 -12.34
C MET A 19 -15.13 -6.69 -13.48
N GLY A 20 -14.75 -5.42 -13.49
CA GLY A 20 -15.01 -4.47 -14.59
C GLY A 20 -16.32 -3.69 -14.51
N GLY A 21 -17.11 -3.86 -13.45
CA GLY A 21 -18.33 -3.09 -13.21
C GLY A 21 -18.05 -1.69 -12.70
N ASP A 22 -18.77 -0.69 -13.23
CA ASP A 22 -18.68 0.71 -12.77
C ASP A 22 -19.04 0.85 -11.29
N VAL A 23 -18.17 1.53 -10.55
CA VAL A 23 -18.39 1.89 -9.15
C VAL A 23 -18.31 3.40 -9.02
N ALA A 24 -19.47 4.05 -9.06
CA ALA A 24 -19.56 5.49 -8.84
C ALA A 24 -19.07 5.83 -7.42
N ALA A 25 -18.00 6.63 -7.33
CA ALA A 25 -17.51 7.12 -6.05
C ALA A 25 -18.61 7.96 -5.35
N PRO A 26 -18.82 7.80 -4.03
CA PRO A 26 -19.80 8.61 -3.33
C PRO A 26 -19.33 10.07 -3.27
N VAL A 27 -19.99 10.93 -4.04
CA VAL A 27 -19.83 12.39 -3.94
C VAL A 27 -20.39 12.85 -2.60
N VAL A 28 -19.53 12.98 -1.60
CA VAL A 28 -19.88 13.61 -0.32
C VAL A 28 -19.93 15.12 -0.52
N ALA A 29 -21.08 15.61 -0.98
CA ALA A 29 -21.38 17.03 -0.99
C ALA A 29 -21.50 17.54 0.46
N VAL A 30 -20.48 18.23 0.95
CA VAL A 30 -20.53 18.94 2.25
C VAL A 30 -21.15 20.32 2.00
N THR A 31 -22.45 20.46 2.25
CA THR A 31 -23.09 21.78 2.34
C THR A 31 -22.74 22.44 3.67
N ALA A 32 -22.14 23.63 3.63
CA ALA A 32 -21.72 24.37 4.81
C ALA A 32 -22.76 25.44 5.21
N THR A 33 -23.51 25.14 6.27
CA THR A 33 -24.43 26.01 7.03
C THR A 33 -24.49 25.44 8.46
N ASP A 34 -24.37 26.17 9.57
CA ASP A 34 -24.44 27.61 9.81
C ASP A 34 -23.38 28.10 10.82
N THR A 35 -23.12 29.41 10.80
CA THR A 35 -22.30 30.10 11.82
C THR A 35 -23.21 30.72 12.89
N PRO A 36 -23.04 30.44 14.19
CA PRO A 36 -23.65 31.24 15.24
C PRO A 36 -22.77 32.46 15.53
N VAL A 37 -23.29 33.66 15.25
CA VAL A 37 -22.69 34.93 15.67
C VAL A 37 -22.93 35.13 17.16
N VAL A 38 -21.86 35.34 17.93
CA VAL A 38 -21.92 36.02 19.24
C VAL A 38 -20.80 37.05 19.29
N SER A 39 -21.15 38.29 19.62
CA SER A 39 -20.26 39.46 19.64
C SER A 39 -20.05 39.99 21.06
N SER A 40 -19.01 40.82 21.22
CA SER A 40 -18.61 41.55 22.44
C SER A 40 -18.03 40.68 23.58
N THR A 41 -17.08 41.14 24.41
CA THR A 41 -16.51 42.49 24.56
C THR A 41 -15.00 42.41 24.90
N ALA A 42 -14.24 43.47 24.64
CA ALA A 42 -12.80 43.53 24.92
C ALA A 42 -12.48 43.81 26.41
N ALA A 43 -11.36 43.27 26.88
CA ALA A 43 -10.63 43.75 28.05
C ALA A 43 -9.12 43.62 27.80
N THR A 44 -8.39 44.74 27.90
CA THR A 44 -6.98 44.86 27.54
C THR A 44 -6.08 44.74 28.77
N VAL A 45 -5.03 43.92 28.72
CA VAL A 45 -3.85 44.09 29.59
C VAL A 45 -2.57 43.85 28.78
N SER A 46 -1.68 44.83 28.78
CA SER A 46 -0.39 44.84 28.09
C SER A 46 0.71 44.14 28.88
N GLN A 47 1.66 43.48 28.21
CA GLN A 47 3.09 43.55 28.56
C GLN A 47 3.98 43.59 27.30
N LYS A 48 5.12 44.29 27.43
CA LYS A 48 6.07 44.69 26.37
C LYS A 48 7.32 43.79 26.44
N PRO A 49 8.02 43.48 25.33
CA PRO A 49 9.13 42.52 25.34
C PRO A 49 10.42 43.07 25.95
N ALA A 50 11.26 42.16 26.45
CA ALA A 50 12.63 42.43 26.87
C ALA A 50 13.64 41.77 25.92
N SER A 51 14.63 42.56 25.51
CA SER A 51 15.78 42.17 24.69
C SER A 51 16.98 41.77 25.54
N ALA A 52 17.81 40.84 25.07
CA ALA A 52 19.23 40.78 25.45
C ALA A 52 20.08 40.16 24.32
N SER A 53 21.33 40.60 24.21
CA SER A 53 22.26 40.30 23.11
C SER A 53 23.66 40.00 23.62
N SER A 54 24.37 39.07 22.96
CA SER A 54 25.85 38.98 22.91
C SER A 54 26.25 37.95 21.83
N THR A 55 26.96 38.27 20.74
CA THR A 55 28.42 38.56 20.60
C THR A 55 29.34 37.50 21.22
N ALA A 56 30.44 37.03 20.60
CA ALA A 56 30.98 37.16 19.23
C ALA A 56 32.19 36.19 19.05
N ALA A 57 32.83 36.24 17.87
CA ALA A 57 34.09 35.60 17.42
C ALA A 57 33.93 34.29 16.62
N SER A 58 34.29 34.15 15.33
CA SER A 58 35.32 34.70 14.43
C SER A 58 36.63 33.92 14.37
N SER A 59 36.85 33.19 13.26
CA SER A 59 38.12 33.19 12.54
C SER A 59 37.96 32.65 11.11
N SER A 60 38.59 33.34 10.17
CA SER A 60 38.64 33.04 8.74
C SER A 60 40.08 32.78 8.33
N VAL A 61 40.35 31.84 7.42
CA VAL A 61 41.44 31.95 6.43
C VAL A 61 41.00 31.26 5.14
N ALA A 62 41.25 31.89 4.00
CA ALA A 62 41.18 31.29 2.67
C ALA A 62 42.58 31.28 2.05
N LEU A 63 42.82 30.41 1.04
CA LEU A 63 43.53 30.73 -0.22
C LEU A 63 43.88 29.45 -1.01
N SER A 64 43.62 29.47 -2.32
CA SER A 64 44.27 28.65 -3.37
C SER A 64 45.51 29.43 -3.90
N PRO A 65 46.40 28.90 -4.79
CA PRO A 65 46.05 28.57 -6.19
C PRO A 65 46.91 27.49 -6.94
N ALA A 66 46.50 27.18 -8.19
CA ALA A 66 47.34 26.75 -9.34
C ALA A 66 48.07 25.36 -9.29
N SER A 67 48.38 24.64 -10.39
CA SER A 67 48.01 24.69 -11.84
C SER A 67 48.55 23.46 -12.61
N SER A 68 47.85 23.01 -13.69
CA SER A 68 48.34 22.26 -14.91
C SER A 68 49.22 21.00 -14.76
N THR A 69 49.04 19.85 -15.44
CA THR A 69 48.60 19.51 -16.83
C THR A 69 47.83 18.15 -16.85
N GLY A 70 47.37 17.52 -17.95
CA GLY A 70 47.19 17.88 -19.37
C GLY A 70 47.37 16.66 -20.34
N THR A 71 46.63 16.61 -21.46
CA THR A 71 46.65 15.59 -22.58
C THR A 71 46.25 14.14 -22.21
N ASN A 72 45.50 13.33 -22.99
CA ASN A 72 44.85 13.38 -24.32
C ASN A 72 43.64 12.41 -24.31
N ASN A 73 42.59 12.61 -25.12
CA ASN A 73 42.39 11.88 -26.41
C ASN A 73 40.99 12.09 -27.06
N SER A 74 40.98 11.99 -28.39
CA SER A 74 39.89 11.95 -29.37
C SER A 74 38.42 11.75 -28.94
N THR A 75 37.54 12.62 -29.46
CA THR A 75 36.22 12.20 -30.01
C THR A 75 35.93 12.92 -31.33
N SER A 76 35.30 12.20 -32.26
CA SER A 76 35.06 12.60 -33.65
C SER A 76 33.73 13.36 -33.83
N ALA A 77 33.63 14.10 -34.93
CA ALA A 77 32.47 14.94 -35.25
C ALA A 77 31.39 14.22 -36.08
N SER A 78 30.12 14.54 -35.79
CA SER A 78 29.04 14.77 -36.77
C SER A 78 27.84 15.42 -36.05
N GLN A 79 27.51 16.68 -36.40
CA GLN A 79 26.37 17.04 -37.25
C GLN A 79 25.02 16.47 -36.74
N ALA A 80 24.22 17.23 -35.98
CA ALA A 80 23.43 18.41 -36.39
C ALA A 80 22.23 18.07 -37.31
N SER A 81 21.02 18.18 -36.74
CA SER A 81 19.80 18.55 -37.45
C SER A 81 18.75 19.01 -36.43
N ALA A 82 18.64 20.32 -36.26
CA ALA A 82 17.43 20.93 -35.72
C ALA A 82 16.53 21.31 -36.90
N ASN A 83 15.22 21.15 -36.79
CA ASN A 83 14.30 21.81 -37.70
C ASN A 83 13.04 22.30 -36.99
N THR A 84 12.69 23.55 -37.27
CA THR A 84 11.60 24.30 -36.65
C THR A 84 10.35 24.22 -37.53
N ALA A 85 9.18 24.09 -36.91
CA ALA A 85 7.93 24.52 -37.53
C ALA A 85 7.02 25.14 -36.45
N LYS A 86 6.52 26.35 -36.74
CA LYS A 86 5.65 27.14 -35.87
C LYS A 86 4.46 27.63 -36.69
N ASN A 87 3.35 27.90 -36.01
CA ASN A 87 2.17 28.65 -36.47
C ASN A 87 1.22 27.93 -37.45
N ALA A 88 -0.03 27.75 -36.99
CA ALA A 88 -1.16 28.47 -37.59
C ALA A 88 -2.25 28.71 -36.52
N PHE A 89 -2.51 29.99 -36.20
CA PHE A 89 -3.77 30.38 -35.59
C PHE A 89 -4.86 30.27 -36.66
N ASN A 90 -6.05 29.76 -36.32
CA ASN A 90 -7.25 30.32 -36.92
C ASN A 90 -8.43 30.27 -35.94
N SER A 91 -9.11 31.40 -35.80
CA SER A 91 -10.25 31.59 -34.92
C SER A 91 -11.53 31.63 -35.76
N THR A 92 -12.50 30.76 -35.47
CA THR A 92 -13.85 30.92 -36.01
C THR A 92 -14.89 30.68 -34.91
N THR A 93 -15.53 31.76 -34.48
CA THR A 93 -16.68 31.72 -33.58
C THR A 93 -17.90 31.21 -34.35
N ALA A 94 -18.51 30.11 -33.90
CA ALA A 94 -19.78 29.62 -34.41
C ALA A 94 -20.67 29.15 -33.26
N THR A 95 -21.63 29.99 -32.88
CA THR A 95 -22.64 29.68 -31.86
C THR A 95 -23.71 28.78 -32.47
N ALA A 96 -23.90 27.57 -31.96
CA ALA A 96 -25.02 26.69 -32.32
C ALA A 96 -25.55 25.94 -31.09
N SER A 97 -26.88 25.78 -31.04
CA SER A 97 -27.65 25.46 -29.83
C SER A 97 -27.37 24.09 -29.21
N LYS A 98 -27.48 24.03 -27.87
CA LYS A 98 -27.68 22.79 -27.12
C LYS A 98 -28.93 22.05 -27.61
N THR A 99 -28.75 20.78 -27.99
CA THR A 99 -29.79 19.76 -27.91
C THR A 99 -29.21 18.55 -27.20
N THR A 100 -29.34 18.50 -25.88
CA THR A 100 -28.80 17.40 -25.06
C THR A 100 -29.78 16.24 -25.00
N SER A 101 -29.68 15.31 -25.94
CA SER A 101 -30.25 13.97 -25.79
C SER A 101 -29.33 13.12 -24.90
N PRO A 102 -29.84 12.39 -23.90
CA PRO A 102 -29.02 11.51 -23.08
C PRO A 102 -28.68 10.24 -23.86
N THR A 103 -27.50 10.19 -24.48
CA THR A 103 -26.97 8.95 -25.04
C THR A 103 -26.51 8.06 -23.90
N THR A 104 -27.39 7.17 -23.43
CA THR A 104 -27.03 6.11 -22.49
C THR A 104 -26.06 5.14 -23.16
N SER A 105 -24.76 5.41 -23.04
CA SER A 105 -23.71 4.48 -23.45
C SER A 105 -23.70 3.29 -22.49
N THR A 106 -24.48 2.26 -22.79
CA THR A 106 -24.34 0.93 -22.17
C THR A 106 -23.04 0.29 -22.68
N GLN A 107 -21.90 0.79 -22.18
CA GLN A 107 -20.62 0.17 -22.40
C GLN A 107 -20.59 -1.15 -21.61
N VAL A 108 -20.38 -2.27 -22.31
CA VAL A 108 -20.20 -3.57 -21.66
C VAL A 108 -18.97 -3.46 -20.75
N PRO A 109 -19.04 -3.90 -19.47
CA PRO A 109 -17.88 -4.02 -18.59
C PRO A 109 -16.68 -4.61 -19.31
N ALA A 110 -15.58 -3.85 -19.37
CA ALA A 110 -14.35 -4.34 -19.97
C ALA A 110 -13.84 -5.52 -19.13
N ALA A 111 -13.66 -6.69 -19.77
CA ALA A 111 -13.19 -7.88 -19.08
C ALA A 111 -11.84 -7.60 -18.42
N ASN A 112 -11.68 -8.03 -17.16
CA ASN A 112 -10.46 -7.82 -16.39
C ASN A 112 -9.25 -8.45 -17.13
N PRO A 113 -8.20 -7.68 -17.48
CA PRO A 113 -7.08 -8.20 -18.28
C PRO A 113 -6.18 -9.20 -17.52
N VAL A 114 -6.25 -9.26 -16.18
CA VAL A 114 -5.36 -10.08 -15.35
C VAL A 114 -6.11 -11.17 -14.60
N ILE A 115 -7.18 -10.82 -13.86
CA ILE A 115 -7.92 -11.75 -13.01
C ILE A 115 -9.14 -12.29 -13.75
N LYS A 116 -9.21 -13.61 -13.90
CA LYS A 116 -10.36 -14.33 -14.46
C LYS A 116 -11.42 -14.62 -13.40
N SER A 117 -11.01 -15.03 -12.20
CA SER A 117 -11.90 -15.32 -11.07
C SER A 117 -11.17 -15.24 -9.74
N ILE A 118 -11.81 -14.65 -8.72
CA ILE A 118 -11.31 -14.63 -7.34
C ILE A 118 -11.72 -15.93 -6.64
N ILE A 119 -10.80 -16.54 -5.90
CA ILE A 119 -11.02 -17.72 -5.05
C ILE A 119 -11.26 -17.27 -3.60
N ASP A 120 -10.47 -16.29 -3.13
CA ASP A 120 -10.36 -15.86 -1.73
C ASP A 120 -10.02 -14.35 -1.68
N GLN A 121 -10.60 -13.60 -0.74
CA GLN A 121 -10.42 -12.16 -0.57
C GLN A 121 -10.56 -11.70 0.89
N HIS A 122 -9.42 -11.35 1.51
CA HIS A 122 -9.36 -10.70 2.82
C HIS A 122 -9.13 -9.19 2.69
N GLU A 123 -9.76 -8.40 3.56
CA GLU A 123 -9.52 -6.95 3.69
C GLU A 123 -9.52 -6.53 5.15
N ALA A 124 -8.50 -5.74 5.54
CA ALA A 124 -8.34 -5.25 6.90
C ALA A 124 -7.95 -3.76 6.95
N THR A 125 -8.26 -3.10 8.05
CA THR A 125 -7.70 -1.79 8.40
C THR A 125 -6.69 -2.00 9.52
N LEU A 126 -5.39 -1.91 9.21
CA LEU A 126 -4.30 -2.21 10.15
C LEU A 126 -4.12 -1.11 11.22
N THR A 127 -4.46 0.12 10.85
CA THR A 127 -4.55 1.34 11.69
C THR A 127 -5.37 2.39 10.91
N PRO A 128 -6.02 3.38 11.54
CA PRO A 128 -6.74 4.43 10.83
C PRO A 128 -5.92 5.13 9.73
N GLY A 129 -6.24 4.81 8.47
CA GLY A 129 -5.53 5.33 7.30
C GLY A 129 -4.63 4.35 6.56
N VAL A 130 -4.49 3.10 7.04
CA VAL A 130 -3.77 2.02 6.37
C VAL A 130 -4.72 0.84 6.14
N THR A 131 -4.94 0.49 4.88
CA THR A 131 -5.78 -0.64 4.47
C THR A 131 -4.96 -1.74 3.82
N GLU A 132 -5.24 -2.98 4.17
CA GLU A 132 -4.71 -4.18 3.52
C GLU A 132 -5.79 -4.82 2.63
N GLN A 133 -5.35 -5.42 1.53
CA GLN A 133 -6.10 -6.46 0.81
C GLN A 133 -5.21 -7.68 0.56
N ARG A 134 -5.77 -8.89 0.66
CA ARG A 134 -5.18 -10.14 0.16
C ARG A 134 -6.16 -10.80 -0.81
N LEU A 135 -5.65 -11.41 -1.87
CA LEU A 135 -6.45 -12.13 -2.87
C LEU A 135 -5.75 -13.44 -3.25
N THR A 136 -6.49 -14.55 -3.30
CA THR A 136 -6.12 -15.71 -4.13
C THR A 136 -7.02 -15.70 -5.35
N TYR A 137 -6.43 -15.80 -6.55
CA TYR A 137 -7.20 -15.70 -7.80
C TYR A 137 -6.63 -16.56 -8.93
N ILE A 138 -7.47 -16.89 -9.90
CA ILE A 138 -7.09 -17.48 -11.18
C ILE A 138 -6.88 -16.37 -12.20
N SER A 139 -5.72 -16.36 -12.85
CA SER A 139 -5.37 -15.42 -13.93
C SER A 139 -6.13 -15.72 -15.23
N GLN A 140 -6.07 -14.82 -16.21
CA GLN A 140 -6.60 -15.09 -17.55
C GLN A 140 -5.90 -16.29 -18.24
N SER A 141 -4.63 -16.58 -17.91
CA SER A 141 -3.93 -17.78 -18.37
C SER A 141 -4.29 -19.06 -17.60
N GLY A 142 -5.19 -18.99 -16.62
CA GLY A 142 -5.67 -20.15 -15.86
C GLY A 142 -4.78 -20.56 -14.69
N THR A 143 -3.77 -19.77 -14.33
CA THR A 143 -2.86 -20.05 -13.21
C THR A 143 -3.32 -19.38 -11.93
N GLN A 144 -3.16 -20.07 -10.79
CA GLN A 144 -3.44 -19.47 -9.48
C GLN A 144 -2.32 -18.52 -9.07
N ASN A 145 -2.69 -17.40 -8.44
CA ASN A 145 -1.77 -16.41 -7.89
C ASN A 145 -2.27 -15.93 -6.51
N LYS A 146 -1.33 -15.73 -5.58
CA LYS A 146 -1.56 -15.05 -4.29
C LYS A 146 -1.03 -13.62 -4.36
N TYR A 147 -1.88 -12.68 -4.01
CA TYR A 147 -1.65 -11.25 -4.05
C TYR A 147 -1.87 -10.64 -2.68
N TYR A 148 -1.03 -9.69 -2.32
CA TYR A 148 -1.07 -8.93 -1.09
C TYR A 148 -0.86 -7.46 -1.44
N SER A 149 -1.59 -6.57 -0.77
CA SER A 149 -1.47 -5.14 -0.98
C SER A 149 -1.73 -4.37 0.30
N VAL A 150 -0.98 -3.30 0.50
CA VAL A 150 -1.17 -2.36 1.60
C VAL A 150 -1.14 -0.94 1.03
N ALA A 151 -2.08 -0.09 1.47
CA ALA A 151 -2.27 1.26 0.97
C ALA A 151 -2.42 2.29 2.10
N LEU A 152 -1.90 3.50 1.84
CA LEU A 152 -2.09 4.69 2.68
C LEU A 152 -2.13 5.95 1.81
N ASN A 153 -2.67 7.05 2.33
CA ASN A 153 -2.39 8.37 1.77
C ASN A 153 -1.22 9.01 2.56
N PRO A 154 -0.07 9.33 1.95
CA PRO A 154 1.08 9.89 2.67
C PRO A 154 0.82 11.27 3.31
N LYS A 155 -0.27 11.96 2.94
CA LYS A 155 -0.72 13.21 3.57
C LYS A 155 -1.70 12.99 4.73
N ASN A 156 -2.05 11.74 5.06
CA ASN A 156 -2.85 11.43 6.24
C ASN A 156 -2.02 11.65 7.51
N PRO A 157 -2.45 12.55 8.44
CA PRO A 157 -1.68 12.89 9.63
C PRO A 157 -1.48 11.73 10.60
N ASN A 158 -2.28 10.66 10.49
CA ASN A 158 -2.21 9.47 11.36
C ASN A 158 -1.22 8.41 10.87
N THR A 159 -0.55 8.61 9.73
CA THR A 159 0.33 7.62 9.12
C THR A 159 1.68 8.20 8.73
N GLN A 160 2.64 7.32 8.46
CA GLN A 160 3.93 7.67 7.85
C GLN A 160 4.39 6.55 6.92
N LEU A 161 5.03 6.93 5.83
CA LEU A 161 5.87 6.04 5.05
C LEU A 161 7.34 6.37 5.36
N LEU A 162 8.15 5.34 5.59
CA LEU A 162 9.54 5.44 6.03
C LEU A 162 10.45 4.61 5.12
N THR A 163 11.65 5.13 4.85
CA THR A 163 12.75 4.32 4.32
C THR A 163 13.31 3.43 5.44
N GLY A 164 13.09 2.13 5.30
CA GLY A 164 13.73 1.10 6.12
C GLY A 164 15.11 0.75 5.58
N THR A 165 16.07 0.62 6.48
CA THR A 165 17.47 0.25 6.22
C THR A 165 17.93 -0.77 7.27
N PRO A 166 19.01 -1.53 7.01
CA PRO A 166 19.61 -2.43 7.99
C PRO A 166 19.94 -1.70 9.31
N GLY A 167 19.41 -2.22 10.42
CA GLY A 167 19.52 -1.62 11.75
C GLY A 167 18.88 -0.24 11.88
N ASP A 168 18.01 0.17 10.94
CA ASP A 168 17.47 1.52 10.78
C ASP A 168 18.57 2.60 10.67
N GLY A 169 19.77 2.20 10.26
CA GLY A 169 20.97 3.03 10.18
C GLY A 169 21.23 3.65 8.81
N ALA A 170 22.34 4.39 8.72
CA ALA A 170 22.79 5.08 7.50
C ALA A 170 23.68 4.22 6.57
N THR A 171 24.21 3.09 7.06
CA THR A 171 25.21 2.27 6.35
C THR A 171 24.54 1.21 5.48
N SER A 172 25.05 1.01 4.25
CA SER A 172 24.62 -0.09 3.38
C SER A 172 24.92 -1.47 3.99
N GLY A 173 24.04 -2.44 3.73
CA GLY A 173 24.12 -3.81 4.22
C GLY A 173 22.87 -4.57 3.80
N VAL A 174 22.62 -5.75 4.36
CA VAL A 174 21.37 -6.49 4.13
C VAL A 174 20.76 -7.00 5.43
N GLN A 175 19.44 -6.96 5.51
CA GLN A 175 18.66 -7.44 6.64
C GLN A 175 17.25 -7.82 6.14
N THR A 176 16.56 -8.75 6.81
CA THR A 176 15.17 -9.11 6.43
C THR A 176 14.25 -7.90 6.58
N VAL A 177 13.13 -7.85 5.84
CA VAL A 177 12.13 -6.77 5.98
C VAL A 177 11.55 -6.79 7.40
N SER A 178 11.29 -7.98 7.96
CA SER A 178 10.90 -8.19 9.36
C SER A 178 11.87 -7.54 10.35
N ASP A 179 13.17 -7.76 10.18
CA ASP A 179 14.19 -7.23 11.09
C ASP A 179 14.45 -5.73 10.89
N GLN A 180 14.34 -5.21 9.65
CA GLN A 180 14.42 -3.76 9.39
C GLN A 180 13.24 -3.02 10.02
N ALA A 181 12.02 -3.56 9.88
CA ALA A 181 10.84 -3.06 10.58
C ALA A 181 11.01 -3.13 12.10
N SER A 182 11.60 -4.23 12.62
CA SER A 182 11.91 -4.39 14.04
C SER A 182 12.97 -3.41 14.55
N ALA A 183 13.92 -3.00 13.71
CA ALA A 183 14.89 -1.96 14.05
C ALA A 183 14.23 -0.58 14.16
N ALA A 184 13.39 -0.21 13.19
CA ALA A 184 12.59 1.02 13.25
C ALA A 184 11.64 1.03 14.47
N ILE A 185 11.07 -0.11 14.86
CA ILE A 185 10.26 -0.23 16.09
C ILE A 185 11.11 0.04 17.34
N LYS A 186 12.33 -0.51 17.43
CA LYS A 186 13.25 -0.22 18.55
C LYS A 186 13.64 1.26 18.63
N ASN A 187 13.65 1.96 17.50
CA ASN A 187 13.90 3.41 17.40
C ASN A 187 12.62 4.26 17.56
N GLY A 188 11.48 3.66 17.96
CA GLY A 188 10.27 4.37 18.36
C GLY A 188 9.18 4.51 17.29
N HIS A 189 9.35 3.90 16.10
CA HIS A 189 8.29 3.88 15.08
C HIS A 189 7.25 2.80 15.35
N GLN A 190 5.95 3.11 15.23
CA GLN A 190 4.89 2.10 15.31
C GLN A 190 4.63 1.45 13.94
N VAL A 191 5.57 0.64 13.44
CA VAL A 191 5.43 -0.04 12.14
C VAL A 191 4.26 -1.04 12.18
N VAL A 192 3.33 -0.90 11.24
CA VAL A 192 2.14 -1.77 11.09
C VAL A 192 2.21 -2.67 9.86
N ALA A 193 3.01 -2.30 8.86
CA ALA A 193 3.26 -3.09 7.67
C ALA A 193 4.60 -2.71 7.03
N ALA A 194 5.20 -3.62 6.28
CA ALA A 194 6.36 -3.31 5.44
C ALA A 194 6.46 -4.23 4.21
N VAL A 195 7.10 -3.72 3.15
CA VAL A 195 7.46 -4.49 1.94
C VAL A 195 8.94 -4.27 1.59
N ASN A 196 9.52 -5.18 0.82
CA ASN A 196 10.88 -4.99 0.30
C ASN A 196 10.96 -3.77 -0.66
N GLY A 197 12.16 -3.19 -0.78
CA GLY A 197 12.43 -2.03 -1.62
C GLY A 197 13.21 -2.36 -2.90
N ASP A 198 14.31 -1.64 -3.08
CA ASP A 198 15.17 -1.58 -4.27
C ASP A 198 15.98 -2.87 -4.53
N LEU A 199 16.45 -3.01 -5.77
CA LEU A 199 17.44 -4.02 -6.15
C LEU A 199 18.80 -3.69 -5.53
N PHE A 200 19.62 -4.72 -5.28
CA PHE A 200 20.93 -4.53 -4.67
C PHE A 200 22.00 -5.48 -5.23
N LYS A 201 23.26 -5.08 -5.07
CA LYS A 201 24.43 -5.90 -5.39
C LYS A 201 24.56 -7.01 -4.35
N ILE A 202 24.08 -8.21 -4.66
CA ILE A 202 24.03 -9.37 -3.75
C ILE A 202 25.35 -9.60 -3.00
N ALA A 203 26.50 -9.46 -3.67
CA ALA A 203 27.82 -9.68 -3.08
C ALA A 203 28.26 -8.62 -2.05
N SER A 204 27.72 -7.40 -2.09
CA SER A 204 28.13 -6.29 -1.22
C SER A 204 27.01 -5.67 -0.38
N GLY A 205 25.76 -6.07 -0.60
CA GLY A 205 24.58 -5.50 0.07
C GLY A 205 24.28 -4.04 -0.28
N VAL A 206 24.95 -3.47 -1.28
CA VAL A 206 24.78 -2.06 -1.67
C VAL A 206 23.56 -1.92 -2.59
N PRO A 207 22.60 -1.01 -2.32
CA PRO A 207 21.50 -0.67 -3.21
C PRO A 207 21.95 -0.31 -4.63
N THR A 208 21.05 -0.40 -5.60
CA THR A 208 21.37 -0.08 -7.00
C THR A 208 20.94 1.34 -7.33
N GLY A 209 19.71 1.70 -6.94
CA GLY A 209 19.12 3.01 -7.08
C GLY A 209 19.38 3.93 -5.89
N ASN A 210 18.63 5.02 -5.83
CA ASN A 210 18.81 6.06 -4.82
C ASN A 210 18.27 5.62 -3.45
N VAL A 211 18.87 6.09 -2.36
CA VAL A 211 18.35 5.93 -1.01
C VAL A 211 18.37 7.29 -0.33
N ILE A 212 17.18 7.81 -0.02
CA ILE A 212 16.98 8.93 0.88
C ILE A 212 16.24 8.43 2.11
N LYS A 213 16.84 8.64 3.28
CA LYS A 213 16.22 8.38 4.58
C LYS A 213 16.19 9.68 5.35
N ASP A 214 14.99 10.05 5.81
CA ASP A 214 14.74 11.20 6.67
C ASP A 214 15.32 12.54 6.13
N GLY A 215 15.27 12.71 4.81
CA GLY A 215 15.76 13.89 4.08
C GLY A 215 17.25 13.88 3.73
N VAL A 216 17.98 12.80 4.04
CA VAL A 216 19.42 12.63 3.77
C VAL A 216 19.64 11.60 2.67
N GLU A 217 20.39 11.97 1.63
CA GLU A 217 20.85 11.05 0.56
C GLU A 217 21.96 10.14 1.10
N LEU A 218 21.62 8.88 1.38
CA LEU A 218 22.53 7.84 1.88
C LEU A 218 23.25 7.10 0.74
N HIS A 219 22.60 6.99 -0.42
CA HIS A 219 23.16 6.38 -1.63
C HIS A 219 22.58 7.06 -2.87
N ALA A 220 23.42 7.31 -3.86
CA ALA A 220 23.02 7.82 -5.17
C ALA A 220 23.20 6.75 -6.23
N ALA A 221 22.22 6.58 -7.12
CA ALA A 221 22.29 5.66 -8.24
C ALA A 221 23.45 6.02 -9.17
N THR A 222 24.20 5.01 -9.64
CA THR A 222 25.30 5.19 -10.59
C THR A 222 24.90 4.83 -12.03
N SER A 223 23.60 4.74 -12.31
CA SER A 223 23.03 4.21 -13.55
C SER A 223 21.80 5.03 -13.93
N ALA A 224 21.81 5.63 -15.12
CA ALA A 224 20.67 6.35 -15.70
C ALA A 224 19.44 5.46 -16.01
N ARG A 225 19.53 4.15 -15.72
CA ARG A 225 18.41 3.20 -15.83
C ARG A 225 17.63 3.01 -14.53
N GLU A 226 18.14 3.55 -13.42
CA GLU A 226 17.43 3.49 -12.15
C GLU A 226 16.34 4.56 -12.12
N SER A 227 15.15 4.13 -11.74
CA SER A 227 14.05 5.00 -11.36
C SER A 227 14.01 5.09 -9.83
N PHE A 228 13.10 5.89 -9.29
CA PHE A 228 12.85 5.93 -7.86
C PHE A 228 11.37 6.13 -7.57
N PHE A 229 10.96 5.71 -6.39
CA PHE A 229 9.75 6.18 -5.73
C PHE A 229 10.15 6.94 -4.46
N GLY A 230 9.46 8.03 -4.17
CA GLY A 230 9.72 8.82 -2.98
C GLY A 230 8.53 9.64 -2.50
N ILE A 231 8.65 10.12 -1.27
CA ILE A 231 7.73 11.05 -0.62
C ILE A 231 8.48 12.36 -0.40
N LYS A 232 7.94 13.46 -0.91
CA LYS A 232 8.45 14.81 -0.64
C LYS A 232 8.14 15.25 0.79
N LYS A 233 8.86 16.28 1.27
CA LYS A 233 8.68 16.89 2.60
C LYS A 233 7.27 17.45 2.86
N ASP A 234 6.51 17.75 1.80
CA ASP A 234 5.09 18.15 1.85
C ASP A 234 4.10 16.96 1.83
N GLY A 235 4.61 15.71 1.89
CA GLY A 235 3.84 14.49 1.77
C GLY A 235 3.39 14.15 0.35
N THR A 236 3.84 14.85 -0.69
CA THR A 236 3.50 14.52 -2.08
C THR A 236 4.30 13.29 -2.54
N PRO A 237 3.65 12.18 -2.94
CA PRO A 237 4.34 11.04 -3.53
C PRO A 237 4.78 11.33 -4.97
N ILE A 238 5.91 10.76 -5.38
CA ILE A 238 6.45 10.89 -6.74
C ILE A 238 7.15 9.59 -7.16
N ILE A 239 6.94 9.21 -8.43
CA ILE A 239 7.74 8.23 -9.16
C ILE A 239 8.44 8.98 -10.29
N GLY A 240 9.70 8.68 -10.54
CA GLY A 240 10.46 9.34 -11.61
C GLY A 240 11.73 8.59 -12.01
N ASP A 241 12.32 9.05 -13.10
CA ASP A 241 13.61 8.64 -13.64
C ASP A 241 14.78 9.41 -12.98
N GLU A 242 16.01 9.15 -13.43
CA GLU A 242 17.21 9.89 -13.03
C GLU A 242 17.05 11.41 -13.18
N GLN A 243 16.52 11.89 -14.31
CA GLN A 243 16.37 13.33 -14.56
C GLN A 243 15.38 13.98 -13.59
N THR A 244 14.31 13.27 -13.26
CA THR A 244 13.33 13.70 -12.26
C THR A 244 13.96 13.70 -10.88
N TYR A 245 14.73 12.65 -10.53
CA TYR A 245 15.43 12.55 -9.24
C TYR A 245 16.35 13.74 -9.00
N GLN A 246 17.26 14.07 -9.94
CA GLN A 246 18.20 15.18 -9.77
C GLN A 246 17.50 16.54 -9.61
N LYS A 247 16.30 16.72 -10.17
CA LYS A 247 15.49 17.94 -10.00
C LYS A 247 14.81 18.04 -8.64
N VAL A 248 14.46 16.92 -8.00
CA VAL A 248 13.61 16.91 -6.78
C VAL A 248 14.29 16.39 -5.53
N LYS A 249 15.51 15.83 -5.59
CA LYS A 249 16.12 15.12 -4.45
C LYS A 249 16.28 15.98 -3.18
N GLY A 250 16.46 17.30 -3.32
CA GLY A 250 16.48 18.23 -2.18
C GLY A 250 15.13 18.37 -1.45
N ASP A 251 14.02 18.05 -2.10
CA ASP A 251 12.66 18.10 -1.55
C ASP A 251 12.20 16.76 -0.95
N LEU A 252 12.92 15.67 -1.18
CA LEU A 252 12.53 14.34 -0.74
C LEU A 252 12.76 14.16 0.77
N GLN A 253 11.79 13.53 1.45
CA GLN A 253 11.87 13.09 2.84
C GLN A 253 12.28 11.61 2.89
N GLN A 254 11.71 10.79 2.01
CA GLN A 254 12.03 9.39 1.85
C GLN A 254 12.12 9.08 0.36
N ALA A 255 13.09 8.27 -0.07
CA ALA A 255 13.11 7.72 -1.43
C ALA A 255 13.88 6.40 -1.44
N LEU A 256 13.41 5.48 -2.27
CA LEU A 256 14.11 4.24 -2.60
C LEU A 256 14.13 4.04 -4.11
N GLY A 257 15.19 3.40 -4.58
CA GLY A 257 15.34 2.95 -5.95
C GLY A 257 14.23 1.98 -6.37
N GLY A 258 14.04 1.92 -7.67
CA GLY A 258 13.27 0.89 -8.35
C GLY A 258 13.65 0.92 -9.83
N ARG A 259 13.11 -0.02 -10.60
CA ARG A 259 13.65 -0.24 -11.95
C ARG A 259 12.74 0.32 -13.04
N ASN A 260 11.73 -0.45 -13.45
CA ASN A 260 10.85 -0.05 -14.54
C ASN A 260 9.65 0.73 -14.02
N ILE A 261 9.45 1.95 -14.52
CA ILE A 261 8.15 2.64 -14.43
C ILE A 261 7.15 1.84 -15.27
N LEU A 262 6.26 1.12 -14.61
CA LEU A 262 5.29 0.18 -15.19
C LEU A 262 4.10 0.90 -15.83
N VAL A 263 3.67 1.98 -15.20
CA VAL A 263 2.46 2.73 -15.56
C VAL A 263 2.83 4.21 -15.61
N ALA A 264 2.41 4.89 -16.67
CA ALA A 264 2.47 6.33 -16.83
C ALA A 264 1.13 6.82 -17.40
N ASP A 265 0.58 7.91 -16.86
CA ASP A 265 -0.72 8.48 -17.23
C ASP A 265 -1.87 7.45 -17.30
N GLY A 266 -1.87 6.50 -16.35
CA GLY A 266 -2.86 5.41 -16.26
C GLY A 266 -2.76 4.35 -17.35
N LYS A 267 -1.67 4.32 -18.13
CA LYS A 267 -1.41 3.37 -19.22
C LYS A 267 -0.14 2.59 -18.96
N VAL A 268 -0.05 1.39 -19.53
CA VAL A 268 1.18 0.57 -19.50
C VAL A 268 2.28 1.35 -20.22
N ASN A 269 3.37 1.64 -19.51
CA ASN A 269 4.60 2.22 -20.05
C ASN A 269 5.52 1.09 -20.53
N GLU A 270 6.65 1.36 -21.22
CA GLU A 270 7.52 0.32 -21.81
C GLU A 270 8.01 -0.75 -20.79
N THR A 271 7.26 -1.84 -20.62
CA THR A 271 7.57 -2.94 -19.71
C THR A 271 8.60 -3.91 -20.33
N LYS A 272 9.85 -3.47 -20.44
CA LYS A 272 10.96 -4.38 -20.81
C LYS A 272 11.06 -5.48 -19.75
N ALA A 273 10.98 -6.74 -20.17
CA ALA A 273 11.00 -7.88 -19.25
C ALA A 273 12.28 -7.88 -18.38
N ILE A 274 12.10 -8.19 -17.09
CA ILE A 274 13.20 -8.44 -16.15
C ILE A 274 12.93 -9.82 -15.54
N GLY A 275 13.85 -10.76 -15.78
CA GLY A 275 13.69 -12.16 -15.41
C GLY A 275 12.94 -12.96 -16.47
N THR A 276 12.29 -14.04 -16.04
CA THR A 276 11.40 -14.84 -16.90
C THR A 276 10.00 -14.21 -16.96
N ASP A 277 9.13 -14.79 -17.80
CA ASP A 277 7.77 -14.27 -18.06
C ASP A 277 6.83 -14.37 -16.85
N SER A 278 7.14 -15.11 -15.79
CA SER A 278 6.32 -15.16 -14.57
C SER A 278 7.19 -15.31 -13.33
N GLU A 279 7.12 -14.32 -12.44
CA GLU A 279 7.97 -14.23 -11.26
C GLU A 279 7.14 -13.76 -10.05
N PRO A 280 7.63 -13.98 -8.81
CA PRO A 280 7.23 -13.15 -7.69
C PRO A 280 7.59 -11.68 -7.97
N ARG A 281 6.68 -10.76 -7.66
CA ARG A 281 6.83 -9.32 -7.97
C ARG A 281 6.49 -8.46 -6.76
N THR A 282 7.23 -7.38 -6.57
CA THR A 282 6.85 -6.26 -5.71
C THR A 282 6.74 -4.98 -6.54
N ALA A 283 5.71 -4.17 -6.32
CA ALA A 283 5.51 -2.89 -7.00
C ALA A 283 4.91 -1.84 -6.07
N VAL A 284 5.07 -0.57 -6.42
CA VAL A 284 4.42 0.58 -5.79
C VAL A 284 3.64 1.39 -6.81
N GLY A 285 2.45 1.84 -6.44
CA GLY A 285 1.54 2.62 -7.29
C GLY A 285 1.07 3.89 -6.59
N ILE A 286 0.90 4.95 -7.37
CA ILE A 286 0.29 6.22 -6.96
C ILE A 286 -1.04 6.34 -7.68
N LYS A 287 -2.12 6.56 -6.93
CA LYS A 287 -3.46 6.84 -7.46
C LYS A 287 -3.67 8.34 -7.68
N ALA A 288 -4.70 8.71 -8.45
CA ALA A 288 -5.01 10.10 -8.79
C ALA A 288 -5.28 11.02 -7.57
N ASP A 289 -5.72 10.45 -6.44
CA ASP A 289 -5.96 11.15 -5.16
C ASP A 289 -4.71 11.29 -4.28
N GLY A 290 -3.55 10.81 -4.76
CA GLY A 290 -2.31 10.75 -3.99
C GLY A 290 -2.20 9.56 -3.03
N THR A 291 -3.17 8.63 -3.03
CA THR A 291 -3.04 7.37 -2.29
C THR A 291 -1.90 6.54 -2.89
N VAL A 292 -0.97 6.11 -2.03
CA VAL A 292 0.11 5.18 -2.36
C VAL A 292 -0.33 3.77 -1.97
N PHE A 293 -0.05 2.80 -2.81
CA PHE A 293 -0.23 1.39 -2.48
C PHE A 293 0.92 0.54 -2.97
N PHE A 294 1.27 -0.46 -2.17
CA PHE A 294 2.23 -1.51 -2.54
C PHE A 294 1.47 -2.77 -2.93
N VAL A 295 2.08 -3.56 -3.80
CA VAL A 295 1.62 -4.87 -4.23
C VAL A 295 2.78 -5.85 -4.10
N VAL A 296 2.53 -6.99 -3.48
CA VAL A 296 3.41 -8.17 -3.46
C VAL A 296 2.62 -9.34 -4.03
N VAL A 297 3.24 -10.08 -4.95
CA VAL A 297 2.65 -11.29 -5.54
C VAL A 297 3.64 -12.44 -5.40
N ASP A 298 3.21 -13.54 -4.79
CA ASP A 298 4.01 -14.76 -4.67
C ASP A 298 4.16 -15.45 -6.03
N GLY A 299 5.20 -16.25 -6.22
CA GLY A 299 5.43 -16.95 -7.49
C GLY A 299 6.48 -18.04 -7.39
N ARG A 300 6.74 -18.75 -8.51
CA ARG A 300 7.59 -19.97 -8.58
C ARG A 300 7.13 -21.11 -7.66
N GLN A 301 5.87 -21.09 -7.24
CA GLN A 301 5.27 -22.03 -6.28
C GLN A 301 4.04 -22.71 -6.87
N ALA A 302 4.05 -23.01 -8.18
CA ALA A 302 2.95 -23.69 -8.82
C ALA A 302 2.67 -25.05 -8.13
N PRO A 303 1.40 -25.40 -7.86
CA PRO A 303 0.18 -24.73 -8.29
C PRO A 303 -0.34 -23.61 -7.36
N THR A 304 0.30 -23.32 -6.21
CA THR A 304 -0.26 -22.40 -5.19
C THR A 304 -0.13 -20.92 -5.55
N SER A 305 1.01 -20.52 -6.16
CA SER A 305 1.17 -19.22 -6.81
C SER A 305 2.18 -19.30 -7.96
N ASN A 306 1.76 -18.90 -9.15
CA ASN A 306 2.61 -18.90 -10.35
C ASN A 306 3.56 -17.69 -10.39
N GLY A 307 3.04 -16.51 -10.07
CA GLY A 307 3.70 -15.22 -10.30
C GLY A 307 3.25 -14.57 -11.61
N LEU A 308 3.66 -13.31 -11.81
CA LEU A 308 3.19 -12.47 -12.91
C LEU A 308 4.28 -12.04 -13.89
N SER A 309 3.87 -11.81 -15.13
CA SER A 309 4.65 -11.06 -16.10
C SER A 309 4.71 -9.58 -15.73
N MET A 310 5.65 -8.86 -16.33
CA MET A 310 5.76 -7.41 -16.12
C MET A 310 4.54 -6.65 -16.69
N VAL A 311 3.93 -7.17 -17.75
CA VAL A 311 2.73 -6.61 -18.39
C VAL A 311 1.50 -6.85 -17.52
N ASP A 312 1.33 -8.07 -16.98
CA ASP A 312 0.21 -8.39 -16.08
C ASP A 312 0.32 -7.60 -14.78
N LEU A 313 1.54 -7.41 -14.25
CA LEU A 313 1.78 -6.53 -13.11
C LEU A 313 1.36 -5.09 -13.43
N ALA A 314 1.76 -4.53 -14.58
CA ALA A 314 1.36 -3.18 -14.97
C ALA A 314 -0.17 -3.03 -15.12
N ASN A 315 -0.82 -3.98 -15.78
CA ASN A 315 -2.28 -4.04 -15.93
C ASN A 315 -2.99 -4.17 -14.56
N LEU A 316 -2.45 -4.97 -13.64
CA LEU A 316 -2.97 -5.10 -12.28
C LEU A 316 -2.83 -3.79 -11.50
N MET A 317 -1.70 -3.09 -11.62
CA MET A 317 -1.52 -1.78 -10.99
C MET A 317 -2.53 -0.74 -11.52
N ILE A 318 -2.78 -0.71 -12.85
CA ILE A 318 -3.82 0.14 -13.46
C ILE A 318 -5.20 -0.22 -12.90
N GLN A 319 -5.56 -1.50 -12.86
CA GLN A 319 -6.84 -1.94 -12.28
C GLN A 319 -7.02 -1.51 -10.81
N ARG A 320 -5.94 -1.52 -10.01
CA ARG A 320 -6.00 -1.06 -8.61
C ARG A 320 -6.02 0.47 -8.49
N GLY A 321 -5.97 1.19 -9.61
CA GLY A 321 -6.16 2.64 -9.72
C GLY A 321 -4.86 3.43 -9.85
N ALA A 322 -3.73 2.80 -10.18
CA ALA A 322 -2.48 3.54 -10.39
C ALA A 322 -2.56 4.43 -11.64
N VAL A 323 -2.27 5.72 -11.47
CA VAL A 323 -1.92 6.62 -12.59
C VAL A 323 -0.43 6.55 -12.92
N THR A 324 0.39 6.22 -11.93
CA THR A 324 1.82 5.92 -12.10
C THR A 324 2.21 4.74 -11.20
N ALA A 325 3.06 3.83 -11.68
CA ALA A 325 3.55 2.71 -10.88
C ALA A 325 4.99 2.33 -11.23
N LEU A 326 5.70 1.76 -10.27
CA LEU A 326 7.12 1.40 -10.35
C LEU A 326 7.32 -0.05 -9.87
N ASN A 327 8.10 -0.83 -10.61
CA ASN A 327 8.56 -2.15 -10.21
C ASN A 327 9.73 -2.05 -9.22
N LEU A 328 9.59 -2.72 -8.07
CA LEU A 328 10.62 -2.86 -7.03
C LEU A 328 11.36 -4.22 -7.17
N ASP A 329 12.24 -4.59 -6.23
CA ASP A 329 12.89 -5.90 -6.33
C ASP A 329 11.88 -7.06 -6.19
N GLY A 330 12.13 -8.16 -6.90
CA GLY A 330 11.20 -9.28 -7.03
C GLY A 330 11.84 -10.62 -6.69
N GLY A 331 11.29 -11.71 -7.22
CA GLY A 331 11.77 -13.06 -6.91
C GLY A 331 11.74 -13.33 -5.40
N GLY A 332 12.76 -14.00 -4.86
CA GLY A 332 12.85 -14.30 -3.42
C GLY A 332 13.04 -13.10 -2.51
N SER A 333 13.23 -11.89 -3.04
CA SER A 333 13.17 -10.65 -2.25
C SER A 333 11.72 -10.22 -1.96
N SER A 334 10.74 -10.69 -2.73
CA SER A 334 9.33 -10.29 -2.63
C SER A 334 8.75 -10.68 -1.27
N THR A 335 8.55 -9.67 -0.43
CA THR A 335 8.22 -9.86 0.99
C THR A 335 7.18 -8.85 1.43
N TYR A 336 6.16 -9.31 2.15
CA TYR A 336 5.16 -8.49 2.81
C TYR A 336 4.96 -8.96 4.26
N VAL A 337 5.16 -8.04 5.20
CA VAL A 337 4.94 -8.25 6.63
C VAL A 337 3.89 -7.26 7.13
N ALA A 338 3.04 -7.69 8.06
CA ALA A 338 2.00 -6.85 8.65
C ALA A 338 1.69 -7.27 10.09
N ARG A 339 1.18 -6.33 10.87
CA ARG A 339 0.60 -6.56 12.20
C ARG A 339 -0.91 -6.60 12.02
N GLU A 340 -1.49 -7.79 12.09
CA GLU A 340 -2.94 -7.97 12.00
C GLU A 340 -3.67 -7.18 13.10
N PRO A 341 -4.91 -6.73 12.87
CA PRO A 341 -5.69 -6.00 13.87
C PRO A 341 -5.81 -6.79 15.18
N GLY A 342 -5.37 -6.17 16.28
CA GLY A 342 -5.37 -6.80 17.60
C GLY A 342 -4.13 -7.64 17.95
N GLU A 343 -3.16 -7.77 17.04
CA GLU A 343 -1.85 -8.35 17.36
C GLU A 343 -0.88 -7.33 17.97
N THR A 344 0.15 -7.84 18.63
CA THR A 344 1.24 -7.04 19.22
C THR A 344 2.53 -7.05 18.39
N GLN A 345 2.65 -7.94 17.40
CA GLN A 345 3.86 -8.15 16.60
C GLN A 345 3.56 -8.18 15.10
N LEU A 346 4.55 -7.79 14.29
CA LEU A 346 4.53 -8.05 12.85
C LEU A 346 4.69 -9.55 12.60
N SER A 347 4.01 -10.05 11.57
CA SER A 347 4.24 -11.38 11.01
C SER A 347 4.34 -11.33 9.48
N LEU A 348 5.06 -12.30 8.92
CA LEU A 348 5.18 -12.54 7.49
C LEU A 348 3.84 -13.04 6.94
N GLN A 349 3.29 -12.34 5.94
CA GLN A 349 1.96 -12.60 5.39
C GLN A 349 2.00 -13.34 4.05
N ASN A 350 3.03 -13.12 3.25
CA ASN A 350 3.24 -13.81 1.98
C ASN A 350 4.12 -15.07 2.14
N GLN A 351 4.32 -15.83 1.07
CA GLN A 351 5.14 -17.03 1.07
C GLN A 351 6.40 -16.84 0.20
N PRO A 352 7.54 -16.37 0.74
CA PRO A 352 8.77 -16.19 -0.03
C PRO A 352 9.20 -17.44 -0.82
N CYS A 353 9.55 -17.27 -2.10
CA CYS A 353 9.86 -18.41 -2.98
C CYS A 353 11.13 -19.17 -2.60
N ASP A 354 12.02 -18.57 -1.81
CA ASP A 354 13.25 -19.19 -1.30
C ASP A 354 12.99 -20.08 -0.06
N GLY A 355 11.72 -20.28 0.34
CA GLY A 355 11.29 -21.06 1.51
C GLY A 355 11.47 -20.33 2.85
N LYS A 356 12.13 -19.17 2.84
CA LYS A 356 12.29 -18.25 3.98
C LYS A 356 12.41 -16.82 3.46
N GLU A 357 12.21 -15.85 4.34
CA GLU A 357 12.46 -14.45 4.05
C GLU A 357 13.95 -14.20 3.70
N ARG A 358 14.19 -13.49 2.59
CA ARG A 358 15.53 -13.12 2.13
C ARG A 358 15.97 -11.81 2.80
N THR A 359 17.26 -11.67 3.09
CA THR A 359 17.83 -10.38 3.48
C THR A 359 17.89 -9.45 2.26
N VAL A 360 17.40 -8.22 2.42
CA VAL A 360 17.35 -7.19 1.37
C VAL A 360 18.07 -5.93 1.83
N ALA A 361 18.45 -5.04 0.89
CA ALA A 361 19.24 -3.85 1.23
C ALA A 361 18.43 -2.69 1.82
N ASN A 362 17.11 -2.64 1.55
CA ASN A 362 16.19 -1.66 2.10
C ASN A 362 14.73 -2.14 1.97
N ALA A 363 13.83 -1.45 2.67
CA ALA A 363 12.40 -1.76 2.73
C ALA A 363 11.56 -0.48 2.80
N TRP A 364 10.30 -0.56 2.40
CA TRP A 364 9.30 0.47 2.70
C TRP A 364 8.54 0.07 3.96
N LEU A 365 8.61 0.92 4.99
CA LEU A 365 7.91 0.68 6.27
C LEU A 365 6.74 1.66 6.40
N ILE A 366 5.55 1.14 6.73
CA ILE A 366 4.34 1.92 6.99
C ILE A 366 4.14 1.96 8.50
N ALA A 367 4.14 3.16 9.07
CA ALA A 367 3.99 3.38 10.50
C ALA A 367 2.71 4.12 10.86
N SER A 368 2.11 3.74 11.99
CA SER A 368 1.04 4.48 12.67
C SER A 368 1.61 5.67 13.44
N LYS A 369 0.90 6.79 13.40
CA LYS A 369 1.04 7.90 14.38
C LYS A 369 -0.13 7.94 15.37
N THR A 370 -1.18 7.16 15.13
CA THR A 370 -2.27 6.96 16.09
C THR A 370 -1.72 6.30 17.36
N THR A 371 -1.97 6.90 18.51
CA THR A 371 -1.66 6.30 19.82
C THR A 371 -2.67 5.22 20.15
N SER A 372 -2.18 4.07 20.64
CA SER A 372 -3.00 3.00 21.20
C SER A 372 -3.57 3.43 22.56
N ASP A 373 -4.88 3.28 22.76
CA ASP A 373 -5.52 3.45 24.07
C ASP A 373 -5.84 2.10 24.74
N HIS A 374 -5.66 0.99 24.00
CA HIS A 374 -5.99 -0.38 24.40
C HIS A 374 -7.46 -0.60 24.81
N GLN A 375 -8.36 0.33 24.49
CA GLN A 375 -9.79 0.25 24.80
C GLN A 375 -10.54 -0.46 23.68
N LEU A 376 -11.40 -1.41 24.04
CA LEU A 376 -12.05 -2.31 23.08
C LEU A 376 -13.01 -1.60 22.10
N ALA A 377 -12.52 -1.27 20.91
CA ALA A 377 -13.30 -0.69 19.83
C ALA A 377 -14.03 -1.78 19.02
N SER A 378 -13.33 -2.83 18.60
CA SER A 378 -13.84 -3.94 17.77
C SER A 378 -13.15 -5.25 18.14
N ALA A 379 -13.43 -6.33 17.39
CA ALA A 379 -12.72 -7.59 17.52
C ALA A 379 -12.40 -8.19 16.15
N GLN A 380 -11.16 -8.64 15.95
CA GLN A 380 -10.78 -9.47 14.81
C GLN A 380 -11.18 -10.91 15.09
N LEU A 381 -11.91 -11.54 14.18
CA LEU A 381 -12.36 -12.94 14.31
C LEU A 381 -11.52 -13.82 13.39
N THR A 382 -11.30 -15.07 13.82
CA THR A 382 -10.61 -16.11 13.03
C THR A 382 -11.29 -17.47 13.26
N PRO A 383 -11.30 -18.40 12.30
CA PRO A 383 -10.89 -18.21 10.91
C PRO A 383 -11.79 -17.20 10.19
N ASP A 384 -11.26 -16.52 9.19
CA ASP A 384 -12.00 -15.66 8.26
C ASP A 384 -11.58 -16.01 6.81
N ASP A 385 -12.51 -15.86 5.87
CA ASP A 385 -12.57 -16.36 4.47
C ASP A 385 -12.15 -17.82 4.19
N ALA A 386 -11.81 -18.60 5.22
CA ALA A 386 -11.43 -20.00 5.08
C ALA A 386 -12.54 -20.90 4.52
N VAL A 387 -12.15 -21.94 3.78
CA VAL A 387 -13.05 -22.94 3.18
C VAL A 387 -13.03 -24.24 4.00
N TYR A 388 -14.22 -24.78 4.31
CA TYR A 388 -14.41 -26.04 5.02
C TYR A 388 -15.41 -26.95 4.31
N THR A 389 -15.34 -28.26 4.58
CA THR A 389 -16.26 -29.24 4.02
C THR A 389 -17.63 -29.24 4.72
N PRO A 390 -18.70 -29.76 4.06
CA PRO A 390 -19.98 -30.05 4.71
C PRO A 390 -19.84 -30.87 6.00
N ASN A 391 -20.65 -30.54 7.01
CA ASN A 391 -20.66 -31.18 8.34
C ASN A 391 -19.38 -30.99 9.18
N SER A 392 -18.50 -30.05 8.79
CA SER A 392 -17.35 -29.64 9.60
C SER A 392 -17.76 -28.98 10.92
N THR A 393 -16.88 -29.09 11.92
CA THR A 393 -16.92 -28.32 13.17
C THR A 393 -15.74 -27.36 13.19
N VAL A 394 -15.99 -26.08 13.44
CA VAL A 394 -15.01 -24.99 13.34
C VAL A 394 -15.07 -24.13 14.61
N THR A 395 -13.97 -24.04 15.34
CA THR A 395 -13.87 -23.19 16.54
C THR A 395 -13.40 -21.79 16.15
N PHE A 396 -14.27 -20.80 16.30
CA PHE A 396 -13.90 -19.40 16.12
C PHE A 396 -13.18 -18.84 17.36
N LYS A 397 -12.23 -17.94 17.11
CA LYS A 397 -11.47 -17.18 18.11
C LYS A 397 -11.58 -15.70 17.81
N ALA A 398 -11.43 -14.87 18.84
CA ALA A 398 -11.43 -13.42 18.69
C ALA A 398 -10.23 -12.78 19.39
N LYS A 399 -9.71 -11.70 18.81
CA LYS A 399 -8.76 -10.78 19.45
C LYS A 399 -9.42 -9.41 19.56
N GLY A 400 -9.30 -8.76 20.71
CA GLY A 400 -9.81 -7.41 20.90
C GLY A 400 -8.93 -6.40 20.18
N VAL A 401 -9.55 -5.41 19.57
CA VAL A 401 -8.88 -4.38 18.76
C VAL A 401 -9.30 -3.02 19.27
N ASP A 402 -8.33 -2.12 19.46
CA ASP A 402 -8.58 -0.74 19.85
C ASP A 402 -8.81 0.19 18.65
N ALA A 403 -9.07 1.48 18.91
CA ALA A 403 -9.32 2.44 17.84
C ALA A 403 -8.09 2.69 16.92
N SER A 404 -6.89 2.29 17.34
CA SER A 404 -5.64 2.37 16.56
C SER A 404 -5.33 1.10 15.75
N GLY A 405 -6.13 0.04 15.88
CA GLY A 405 -5.85 -1.29 15.32
C GLY A 405 -4.94 -2.15 16.20
N SER A 406 -4.54 -1.66 17.38
CA SER A 406 -3.67 -2.36 18.32
C SER A 406 -4.47 -3.31 19.23
N SER A 407 -3.79 -4.19 19.98
CA SER A 407 -4.42 -5.15 20.88
C SER A 407 -5.22 -4.48 22.01
N ALA A 408 -6.46 -4.89 22.21
CA ALA A 408 -7.31 -4.56 23.35
C ALA A 408 -7.77 -5.83 24.09
N SER A 409 -7.99 -5.73 25.40
CA SER A 409 -8.53 -6.84 26.19
C SER A 409 -10.00 -7.08 25.86
N LEU A 410 -10.37 -8.35 25.63
CA LEU A 410 -11.77 -8.77 25.57
C LEU A 410 -12.30 -8.98 27.00
N PRO A 411 -13.53 -8.57 27.33
CA PRO A 411 -14.12 -8.78 28.64
C PRO A 411 -14.47 -10.27 28.86
N ALA A 412 -14.40 -10.73 30.11
CA ALA A 412 -14.74 -12.10 30.49
C ALA A 412 -16.24 -12.43 30.35
N GLU A 413 -17.11 -11.42 30.37
CA GLU A 413 -18.56 -11.56 30.33
C GLU A 413 -19.21 -10.67 29.25
N GLY A 414 -20.48 -10.92 28.94
CA GLY A 414 -21.25 -10.17 27.95
C GLY A 414 -20.95 -10.52 26.49
N LEU A 415 -19.87 -11.26 26.23
CA LEU A 415 -19.54 -11.81 24.91
C LEU A 415 -20.53 -12.89 24.48
N ASN A 416 -21.04 -12.78 23.26
CA ASN A 416 -21.95 -13.74 22.65
C ASN A 416 -21.62 -13.93 21.17
N TRP A 417 -21.35 -15.16 20.76
CA TRP A 417 -21.22 -15.59 19.38
C TRP A 417 -22.60 -15.83 18.75
N ARG A 418 -22.76 -15.50 17.47
CA ARG A 418 -24.00 -15.75 16.71
C ARG A 418 -23.73 -16.02 15.24
N LEU A 419 -24.52 -16.91 14.66
CA LEU A 419 -24.52 -17.23 13.23
C LEU A 419 -25.63 -16.41 12.56
N THR A 420 -25.31 -15.65 11.53
CA THR A 420 -26.29 -14.76 10.88
C THR A 420 -27.31 -15.52 10.05
N ASN A 421 -26.88 -16.59 9.38
CA ASN A 421 -27.73 -17.49 8.61
C ASN A 421 -27.81 -18.87 9.29
N THR A 422 -28.80 -19.05 10.15
CA THR A 422 -29.05 -20.31 10.89
C THR A 422 -29.34 -21.51 9.99
N LYS A 423 -29.58 -21.32 8.68
CA LYS A 423 -29.68 -22.44 7.73
C LYS A 423 -28.35 -23.14 7.49
N MET A 424 -27.21 -22.52 7.82
CA MET A 424 -25.87 -23.11 7.63
C MET A 424 -25.49 -24.11 8.74
N GLY A 425 -26.21 -24.12 9.87
CA GLY A 425 -25.86 -24.92 11.04
C GLY A 425 -26.14 -24.19 12.36
N THR A 426 -25.37 -24.51 13.40
CA THR A 426 -25.48 -23.90 14.73
C THR A 426 -24.14 -23.35 15.19
N ILE A 427 -24.15 -22.41 16.14
CA ILE A 427 -22.95 -21.96 16.85
C ILE A 427 -23.23 -21.88 18.35
N ASP A 428 -22.30 -22.38 19.16
CA ASP A 428 -22.37 -22.20 20.60
C ASP A 428 -22.03 -20.75 20.97
N ALA A 429 -22.96 -20.09 21.66
CA ALA A 429 -22.90 -18.66 21.93
C ALA A 429 -21.75 -18.25 22.87
N LYS A 430 -21.16 -19.17 23.64
CA LYS A 430 -20.09 -18.88 24.62
C LYS A 430 -18.70 -19.24 24.09
N THR A 431 -18.59 -20.36 23.40
CA THR A 431 -17.32 -20.96 22.97
C THR A 431 -16.96 -20.62 21.52
N GLY A 432 -17.91 -20.17 20.70
CA GLY A 432 -17.67 -19.87 19.29
C GLY A 432 -17.49 -21.11 18.41
N VAL A 433 -17.85 -22.30 18.91
CA VAL A 433 -17.82 -23.54 18.12
C VAL A 433 -19.03 -23.57 17.18
N PHE A 434 -18.75 -23.46 15.88
CA PHE A 434 -19.73 -23.61 14.81
C PHE A 434 -19.78 -25.06 14.32
N HIS A 435 -20.99 -25.59 14.14
CA HIS A 435 -21.25 -26.90 13.54
C HIS A 435 -22.04 -26.71 12.25
N SER A 436 -21.45 -27.05 11.11
CA SER A 436 -22.16 -27.06 9.82
C SER A 436 -23.21 -28.19 9.80
N ASN A 437 -24.38 -27.93 9.23
CA ASN A 437 -25.39 -28.96 8.94
C ASN A 437 -25.25 -29.57 7.52
N GLY A 438 -24.15 -29.29 6.84
CA GLY A 438 -23.88 -29.76 5.47
C GLY A 438 -24.38 -28.83 4.35
N THR A 439 -25.12 -27.77 4.67
CA THR A 439 -25.53 -26.75 3.68
C THR A 439 -24.29 -26.04 3.13
N GLN A 440 -24.15 -26.00 1.80
CA GLN A 440 -23.06 -25.28 1.13
C GLN A 440 -23.38 -23.78 0.99
N GLY A 441 -22.34 -22.95 0.97
CA GLY A 441 -22.42 -21.48 0.90
C GLY A 441 -21.65 -20.78 2.03
N LYS A 442 -21.82 -19.46 2.13
CA LYS A 442 -21.13 -18.64 3.15
C LYS A 442 -21.84 -18.71 4.50
N ALA A 443 -21.09 -19.03 5.56
CA ALA A 443 -21.51 -18.98 6.95
C ALA A 443 -20.81 -17.80 7.64
N THR A 444 -21.57 -16.73 7.93
CA THR A 444 -21.05 -15.54 8.60
C THR A 444 -21.34 -15.58 10.10
N ILE A 445 -20.28 -15.59 10.89
CA ILE A 445 -20.26 -15.61 12.34
C ILE A 445 -19.98 -14.19 12.84
N GLN A 446 -20.68 -13.77 13.89
CA GLN A 446 -20.51 -12.45 14.51
C GLN A 446 -20.28 -12.59 16.01
N LEU A 447 -19.40 -11.74 16.56
CA LEU A 447 -19.22 -11.56 18.00
C LEU A 447 -19.98 -10.32 18.46
N THR A 448 -20.65 -10.43 19.60
CA THR A 448 -21.36 -9.33 20.26
C THR A 448 -20.83 -9.14 21.67
N LEU A 449 -20.79 -7.91 22.16
CA LEU A 449 -20.65 -7.56 23.57
C LEU A 449 -21.91 -6.79 24.00
N ASN A 450 -22.72 -7.38 24.89
CA ASN A 450 -23.95 -6.75 25.39
C ASN A 450 -24.86 -6.21 24.26
N GLY A 451 -25.00 -6.97 23.17
CA GLY A 451 -25.77 -6.57 21.97
C GLY A 451 -25.06 -5.64 20.98
N ARG A 452 -23.88 -5.07 21.32
CA ARG A 452 -23.01 -4.35 20.37
C ARG A 452 -22.19 -5.32 19.53
N LEU A 453 -22.32 -5.28 18.21
CA LEU A 453 -21.41 -5.98 17.29
C LEU A 453 -19.96 -5.52 17.53
N LEU A 454 -19.05 -6.47 17.80
CA LEU A 454 -17.61 -6.21 17.87
C LEU A 454 -16.89 -6.52 16.55
N GLY A 455 -17.28 -7.62 15.91
CA GLY A 455 -16.62 -8.13 14.71
C GLY A 455 -17.39 -9.25 14.06
N SER A 456 -17.02 -9.57 12.82
CA SER A 456 -17.61 -10.61 11.99
C SER A 456 -16.49 -11.36 11.28
N ALA A 457 -16.68 -12.66 11.07
CA ALA A 457 -15.90 -13.46 10.13
C ALA A 457 -16.85 -14.30 9.28
N THR A 458 -16.43 -14.71 8.09
CA THR A 458 -17.19 -15.55 7.17
C THR A 458 -16.33 -16.70 6.71
N ILE A 459 -16.85 -17.91 6.78
CA ILE A 459 -16.23 -19.08 6.15
C ILE A 459 -17.12 -19.59 5.02
N THR A 460 -16.54 -20.30 4.06
CA THR A 460 -17.30 -20.95 2.99
C THR A 460 -17.39 -22.45 3.25
N ILE A 461 -18.62 -22.99 3.27
CA ILE A 461 -18.86 -24.43 3.28
C ILE A 461 -19.02 -24.89 1.83
N ALA A 462 -18.13 -25.75 1.35
CA ALA A 462 -18.13 -26.25 -0.02
C ALA A 462 -17.63 -27.70 -0.11
N MET A 463 -18.17 -28.47 -1.04
CA MET A 463 -17.55 -29.73 -1.43
C MET A 463 -16.30 -29.45 -2.28
N PRO A 464 -15.18 -30.14 -2.06
CA PRO A 464 -13.98 -29.97 -2.88
C PRO A 464 -14.17 -30.65 -4.24
N ASP A 465 -14.01 -29.89 -5.33
CA ASP A 465 -14.06 -30.44 -6.69
C ASP A 465 -12.90 -31.39 -7.00
N LYS A 466 -11.78 -31.23 -6.29
CA LYS A 466 -10.57 -32.03 -6.43
C LYS A 466 -9.79 -32.09 -5.11
N LEU A 467 -9.24 -33.26 -4.80
CA LEU A 467 -8.24 -33.46 -3.76
C LEU A 467 -6.92 -33.89 -4.41
N THR A 468 -5.81 -33.32 -3.95
CA THR A 468 -4.46 -33.67 -4.40
C THR A 468 -3.53 -33.74 -3.20
N PHE A 469 -2.70 -34.78 -3.17
CA PHE A 469 -1.64 -34.96 -2.18
C PHE A 469 -0.30 -34.70 -2.88
N SER A 470 0.62 -34.03 -2.18
CA SER A 470 1.95 -33.63 -2.64
C SER A 470 3.04 -34.39 -1.91
#